data_AF-A0A8X7UIV7-F1
#
_entry.id   AF-A0A8X7UIV7-F1
#
_cell.length_a   1.000
_cell.length_b   1.000
_cell.length_c   1.000
_cell.angle_alpha   90.00
_cell.angle_beta   90.00
_cell.angle_gamma   90.00
#
_symmetry.space_group_name_H-M   'P 1'
#
loop_
_entity.id
_entity.type
_entity.pdbx_description
1 polymer ?
#
loop_
_entity_poly.entity_id
_entity_poly.type
_entity_poly.pdbx_seq_one_letter_code
_entity_poly.pdbx_strand_id
1 'polypeptide(L)'
;MPRICRETGYWRVEDRSSSTKAVVLTGSKSSNDSTFTIMKSSDGLYKISFGGADKPKELGLEKLDDRGTWVLALSNGNHSRLGFSFHLVVPS
;
A
#
# COMPACT_ATOMS: atom_id res chain seq x y z
N MET A 1 9.09 -21.66 -15.31
CA MET A 1 9.29 -20.34 -15.93
C MET A 1 8.89 -19.27 -14.91
N PRO A 2 9.75 -18.31 -14.56
CA PRO A 2 9.29 -17.18 -13.75
C PRO A 2 8.18 -16.49 -14.52
N ARG A 3 7.02 -16.29 -13.90
CA ARG A 3 6.00 -15.41 -14.49
C ARG A 3 6.68 -14.05 -14.61
N ILE A 4 6.82 -13.54 -15.83
CA ILE A 4 7.30 -12.19 -16.08
C ILE A 4 6.18 -11.26 -15.58
N CYS A 5 6.12 -11.05 -14.27
CA CYS A 5 5.37 -9.96 -13.71
C CYS A 5 6.09 -8.71 -14.20
N ARG A 6 5.40 -7.87 -14.99
CA ARG A 6 5.93 -6.60 -15.50
C ARG A 6 6.02 -5.58 -14.36
N GLU A 7 6.79 -5.90 -13.33
CA GLU A 7 6.98 -5.07 -12.16
C GLU A 7 8.01 -3.99 -12.46
N THR A 8 7.71 -2.77 -12.05
CA THR A 8 8.57 -1.60 -12.22
C THR A 8 9.34 -1.27 -10.96
N GLY A 9 9.01 -1.91 -9.84
CA GLY A 9 9.53 -1.61 -8.51
C GLY A 9 8.86 -0.41 -7.83
N TYR A 10 7.94 0.30 -8.51
CA TYR A 10 7.21 1.43 -7.95
C TYR A 10 5.79 1.02 -7.55
N TRP A 11 5.34 1.50 -6.40
CA TRP A 11 3.99 1.26 -5.93
C TRP A 11 3.00 2.17 -6.65
N ARG A 12 1.86 1.61 -7.05
CA ARG A 12 0.65 2.37 -7.38
C ARG A 12 -0.57 1.69 -6.77
N VAL A 13 -1.67 2.42 -6.66
CA VAL A 13 -2.96 1.85 -6.27
C VAL A 13 -3.77 1.54 -7.52
N GLU A 14 -4.37 0.36 -7.55
CA GLU A 14 -5.20 -0.12 -8.65
C GLU A 14 -6.47 -0.79 -8.12
N ASP A 15 -7.57 -0.64 -8.86
CA ASP A 15 -8.82 -1.35 -8.58
C ASP A 15 -8.63 -2.82 -8.90
N ARG A 16 -8.66 -3.68 -7.86
CA ARG A 16 -8.48 -5.12 -8.02
C ARG A 16 -9.81 -5.89 -7.99
N SER A 17 -10.82 -5.30 -7.38
CA SER A 17 -12.22 -5.73 -7.39
C SER A 17 -13.12 -4.49 -7.26
N SER A 18 -14.44 -4.67 -7.26
CA SER A 18 -15.40 -3.57 -7.04
C SER A 18 -15.26 -2.91 -5.66
N SER A 19 -14.70 -3.61 -4.67
CA SER A 19 -14.53 -3.13 -3.28
C SER A 19 -13.08 -2.94 -2.85
N THR A 20 -12.11 -3.48 -3.59
CA THR A 20 -10.70 -3.56 -3.17
C THR A 20 -9.82 -2.70 -4.07
N LYS A 21 -9.16 -1.70 -3.47
CA LYS A 21 -8.13 -0.87 -4.13
C LYS A 21 -6.77 -1.28 -3.60
N ALA A 22 -6.06 -2.13 -4.34
CA ALA A 22 -4.83 -2.77 -3.88
C ALA A 22 -3.57 -1.99 -4.31
N VAL A 23 -2.51 -2.11 -3.53
CA VAL A 23 -1.16 -1.65 -3.88
C VAL A 23 -0.48 -2.71 -4.75
N VAL A 24 0.05 -2.28 -5.90
CA VAL A 24 0.73 -3.15 -6.88
C VAL A 24 2.08 -2.55 -7.31
N LEU A 25 3.01 -3.40 -7.75
CA LEU A 25 4.38 -3.04 -8.14
C LEU A 25 4.53 -2.60 -9.61
N THR A 26 3.48 -2.00 -10.18
CA THR A 26 3.44 -1.59 -11.60
C THR A 26 3.30 -0.08 -11.77
N GLY A 27 3.66 0.69 -10.75
CA GLY A 27 3.64 2.15 -10.76
C GLY A 27 4.76 2.77 -11.59
N SER A 28 4.88 4.09 -11.54
CA SER A 28 5.96 4.80 -12.21
C SER A 28 6.62 5.81 -11.27
N LYS A 29 7.81 6.30 -11.64
CA LYS A 29 8.46 7.43 -10.96
C LYS A 29 8.00 8.75 -11.59
N SER A 30 6.69 8.95 -11.74
CA SER A 30 6.11 10.17 -12.31
C SER A 30 5.66 11.13 -11.21
N SER A 31 5.83 12.44 -11.42
CA SER A 31 5.30 13.47 -10.52
C SER A 31 3.77 13.53 -10.48
N ASN A 32 3.10 12.86 -11.42
CA ASN A 32 1.64 12.84 -11.53
C ASN A 32 1.00 11.66 -10.79
N ASP A 33 1.81 10.72 -10.28
CA ASP A 33 1.27 9.61 -9.49
C ASP A 33 0.86 10.12 -8.10
N SER A 34 -0.27 9.62 -7.61
CA SER A 34 -0.76 9.96 -6.27
C SER A 34 0.27 9.61 -5.21
N THR A 35 0.47 10.53 -4.26
CA THR A 35 1.54 10.42 -3.27
C THR A 35 1.17 9.46 -2.14
N PHE A 36 2.15 8.68 -1.69
CA PHE A 36 2.08 7.97 -0.41
C PHE A 36 2.71 8.84 0.69
N THR A 37 1.99 8.98 1.81
CA THR A 37 2.44 9.76 2.96
C THR A 37 2.71 8.82 4.12
N ILE A 38 3.88 8.96 4.75
CA ILE A 38 4.24 8.24 5.97
C ILE A 38 3.93 9.16 7.15
N MET A 39 3.11 8.68 8.09
CA MET A 39 2.70 9.44 9.27
C MET A 39 2.97 8.64 10.54
N LYS A 40 3.42 9.32 11.60
CA LYS A 40 3.60 8.68 12.90
C LYS A 40 2.24 8.44 13.55
N SER A 41 2.06 7.25 14.10
CA SER A 41 0.87 6.81 14.80
C SER A 41 1.05 6.96 16.32
N SER A 42 -0.06 7.05 17.06
CA SER A 42 -0.06 7.25 18.51
C SER A 42 0.55 6.09 19.31
N ASP A 43 0.61 4.90 18.70
CA ASP A 43 1.22 3.68 19.25
C ASP A 43 2.75 3.60 19.01
N GLY A 44 3.36 4.65 18.45
CA GLY A 44 4.80 4.71 18.17
C GLY A 44 5.21 4.08 16.84
N LEU A 45 4.30 3.41 16.12
CA LEU A 45 4.52 2.91 14.77
C LEU A 45 4.26 3.99 13.72
N TYR A 46 4.46 3.66 12.45
CA TYR A 46 4.09 4.48 11.32
C TYR A 46 2.85 3.92 10.61
N LYS A 47 2.12 4.81 9.95
CA LYS A 47 1.04 4.52 9.03
C LYS A 47 1.43 5.04 7.66
N ILE A 48 0.99 4.34 6.62
CA ILE A 48 1.13 4.79 5.24
C ILE A 48 -0.27 5.10 4.73
N SER A 49 -0.43 6.26 4.11
CA SER A 49 -1.69 6.65 3.47
C SER A 49 -1.47 7.06 2.03
N PHE A 50 -2.52 6.96 1.22
CA PHE A 50 -2.50 7.28 -0.21
C PHE A 50 -3.57 8.32 -0.55
N GLY A 51 -3.24 9.22 -1.49
CA GLY A 51 -4.13 10.25 -2.00
C GLY A 51 -3.69 11.66 -1.62
N GLY A 52 -4.53 12.64 -1.94
CA GLY A 52 -4.24 14.06 -1.66
C GLY A 52 -4.19 14.37 -0.16
N ALA A 53 -3.51 15.45 0.19
CA ALA A 53 -3.34 15.92 1.57
C ALA A 53 -4.68 16.13 2.30
N ASP A 54 -5.73 16.51 1.57
CA ASP A 54 -7.04 16.84 2.16
C ASP A 54 -7.84 15.59 2.57
N LYS A 55 -7.62 14.45 1.90
CA LYS A 55 -8.40 13.21 2.10
C LYS A 55 -7.52 11.96 1.93
N PRO A 56 -6.49 11.77 2.77
CA PRO A 56 -5.65 10.59 2.70
C PRO A 56 -6.44 9.35 3.12
N LYS A 57 -6.24 8.23 2.41
CA LYS A 57 -6.75 6.92 2.81
C LYS A 57 -5.62 6.06 3.34
N GLU A 58 -5.74 5.60 4.58
CA GLU A 58 -4.76 4.73 5.23
C GLU A 58 -4.66 3.38 4.50
N LEU A 59 -3.47 2.82 4.40
CA LEU A 59 -3.25 1.45 3.93
C LEU A 59 -3.52 0.44 5.04
N GLY A 60 -4.12 -0.68 4.68
CA GLY A 60 -4.37 -1.81 5.57
C GLY A 60 -4.21 -3.14 4.84
N LEU A 61 -4.47 -4.22 5.57
CA LEU A 61 -4.56 -5.56 4.99
C LEU A 61 -6.01 -5.89 4.67
N GLU A 62 -6.24 -6.31 3.43
CA GLU A 62 -7.54 -6.78 2.96
C GLU A 62 -7.42 -8.22 2.43
N LYS A 63 -8.40 -9.06 2.75
CA LYS A 63 -8.48 -10.43 2.24
C LYS A 63 -8.97 -10.37 0.80
N LEU A 64 -8.13 -10.81 -0.14
CA LEU A 64 -8.41 -10.76 -1.58
C LEU A 64 -9.34 -11.89 -2.03
N ASP A 65 -9.17 -13.08 -1.49
CA ASP A 65 -9.96 -14.26 -1.84
C ASP A 65 -10.19 -15.20 -0.65
N ASP A 66 -11.17 -16.09 -0.77
CA ASP A 66 -11.50 -17.06 0.28
C ASP A 66 -10.38 -18.05 0.59
N ARG A 67 -9.37 -18.13 -0.30
CA ARG A 67 -8.16 -18.92 -0.12
C ARG A 67 -7.17 -18.31 0.88
N GLY A 68 -7.48 -17.14 1.43
CA GLY A 68 -6.68 -16.53 2.49
C GLY A 68 -5.53 -15.67 1.98
N THR A 69 -5.57 -15.24 0.71
CA THR A 69 -4.60 -14.27 0.20
C THR A 69 -4.88 -12.90 0.80
N TRP A 70 -3.88 -12.27 1.40
CA TRP A 70 -3.97 -10.90 1.90
C TRP A 70 -3.18 -9.96 1.00
N VAL A 71 -3.74 -8.77 0.76
CA VAL A 71 -3.10 -7.72 -0.02
C VAL A 71 -3.02 -6.44 0.78
N LEU A 72 -1.99 -5.64 0.51
CA LEU A 72 -1.94 -4.27 0.95
C LEU A 72 -2.94 -3.45 0.12
N ALA A 73 -3.90 -2.80 0.77
CA ALA A 73 -4.99 -2.09 0.09
C ALA A 73 -5.38 -0.80 0.84
N LEU A 74 -6.12 0.09 0.17
CA LEU A 74 -6.72 1.24 0.83
C LEU A 74 -7.77 0.75 1.84
N SER A 75 -7.59 1.09 3.12
CA SER A 75 -8.49 0.69 4.19
C SER A 75 -9.88 1.31 4.05
N ASN A 76 -10.88 0.46 4.24
CA ASN A 76 -12.30 0.77 4.07
C ASN A 76 -12.95 1.16 5.42
N GLY A 77 -12.15 1.37 6.47
CA GLY A 77 -12.61 1.72 7.83
C GLY A 77 -12.96 0.54 8.73
N ASN A 78 -13.01 -0.69 8.21
CA ASN A 78 -13.36 -1.92 8.95
C ASN A 78 -12.20 -2.93 9.11
N HIS A 79 -10.96 -2.54 8.79
CA HIS A 79 -9.84 -3.47 8.71
C HIS A 79 -8.84 -3.32 9.86
N SER A 80 -8.09 -4.39 10.10
CA SER A 80 -6.99 -4.47 11.06
C SER A 80 -6.01 -3.31 10.83
N ARG A 81 -5.76 -2.51 11.87
CA ARG A 81 -4.78 -1.42 11.86
C ARG A 81 -3.40 -2.00 11.53
N LEU A 82 -2.81 -1.57 10.42
CA LEU A 82 -1.48 -1.99 9.99
C LEU A 82 -0.46 -0.94 10.43
N GLY A 83 0.42 -1.32 11.35
CA GLY A 83 1.55 -0.48 11.79
C GLY A 83 2.84 -0.87 11.07
N PHE A 84 3.59 0.12 10.63
CA PHE A 84 4.87 -0.04 9.95
C PHE A 84 6.03 0.40 10.86
N SER A 85 7.14 -0.32 10.80
CA SER A 85 8.44 0.12 11.28
C SER A 85 9.43 0.12 10.12
N PHE A 86 10.37 1.05 10.12
CA PHE A 86 11.40 1.14 9.10
C PHE A 86 12.76 0.85 9.72
N HIS A 87 13.48 -0.11 9.15
CA HIS A 87 14.85 -0.41 9.51
C HIS A 87 15.78 0.14 8.43
N LEU A 88 16.75 0.97 8.82
CA LEU A 88 17.75 1.48 7.90
C LEU A 88 18.70 0.34 7.54
N VAL A 89 18.80 0.02 6.25
CA VAL A 89 19.78 -0.92 5.71
C VAL A 89 20.89 -0.11 5.06
N VAL A 90 22.10 -0.19 5.62
CA VAL A 90 23.30 0.41 5.02
C VAL A 90 23.90 -0.64 4.08
N PRO A 91 23.97 -0.40 2.76
CA PRO A 91 24.59 -1.34 1.83
C PRO A 91 26.08 -1.47 2.16
N SER A 92 26.58 -2.70 2.17
CA SER A 92 28.00 -3.04 2.25
C SER A 92 28.71 -2.85 0.92
#